data_AF-V4MI51-F1
#
_entry.id   AF-V4MI51-F1
#
_cell.length_a   1.000
_cell.length_b   1.000
_cell.length_c   1.000
_cell.angle_alpha   90.00
_cell.angle_beta   90.00
_cell.angle_gamma   90.00
#
_symmetry.space_group_name_H-M   'P 1'
#
loop_
_entity.id
_entity.type
_entity.pdbx_description
1 polymer ?
#
loop_
_entity_poly.entity_id
_entity_poly.type
_entity_poly.pdbx_seq_one_letter_code
_entity_poly.pdbx_strand_id
1 'polypeptide(L)'
;MQFSRNSILRQLSRKEGWRSASRRWTSGDSSTAFTDETGGGGGGYSSMEGLYGIYSGGDTVARSKRVMVVVDETSRSKHAMMWALTHLTSTGDLMTLLHVVSPHDEASPSLVQSLGSLCKACKPEVDVEALVIQGPKLATVLSQVKKLEVSVLVLGQKKSAPFISCLCGPSRSEELVNRCINGADCLTIGVRKQSNGVSGYLINTRWQKNFWLLA
;
A
#
# COMPACT_ATOMS: atom_id res chain seq x y z
N MET A 1 -30.03 7.65 57.57
CA MET A 1 -29.24 7.37 56.36
C MET A 1 -28.15 8.44 56.29
N GLN A 2 -27.08 8.35 57.07
CA GLN A 2 -25.86 7.54 56.90
C GLN A 2 -24.81 8.25 56.00
N PHE A 3 -23.77 8.81 56.66
CA PHE A 3 -22.42 9.30 56.27
C PHE A 3 -22.28 10.20 55.01
N SER A 4 -21.77 11.44 55.03
CA SER A 4 -20.59 12.09 55.67
C SER A 4 -19.21 11.64 55.15
N ARG A 5 -18.42 12.65 54.78
CA ARG A 5 -16.93 12.78 54.76
C ARG A 5 -16.17 12.73 53.42
N ASN A 6 -15.71 13.94 53.08
CA ASN A 6 -14.32 14.35 52.93
C ASN A 6 -13.54 14.06 51.63
N SER A 7 -13.02 15.16 51.13
CA SER A 7 -11.82 15.39 50.32
C SER A 7 -10.64 14.47 50.63
N ILE A 8 -9.80 14.22 49.61
CA ILE A 8 -8.32 14.17 49.66
C ILE A 8 -7.76 14.11 48.22
N LEU A 9 -6.80 14.98 47.94
CA LEU A 9 -5.91 14.98 46.77
C LEU A 9 -4.97 13.75 46.76
N ARG A 10 -4.56 13.27 45.59
CA ARG A 10 -3.14 12.90 45.33
C ARG A 10 -2.84 12.59 43.86
N GLN A 11 -1.80 13.27 43.37
CA GLN A 11 -0.98 12.97 42.19
C GLN A 11 -0.28 11.59 42.27
N LEU A 12 0.45 11.29 41.18
CA LEU A 12 1.41 10.21 40.87
C LEU A 12 0.76 9.13 39.99
N SER A 13 1.35 8.57 38.93
CA SER A 13 2.65 8.67 38.27
C SER A 13 2.57 7.80 36.99
N ARG A 14 3.50 7.98 36.05
CA ARG A 14 3.80 7.15 34.86
C ARG A 14 3.35 5.67 34.94
N LYS A 15 2.83 5.12 33.83
CA LYS A 15 3.54 4.17 32.93
C LYS A 15 2.58 3.57 31.88
N GLU A 16 3.14 3.43 30.68
CA GLU A 16 2.61 2.95 29.41
C GLU A 16 1.77 1.66 29.45
N GLY A 17 0.82 1.58 28.52
CA GLY A 17 0.07 0.36 28.21
C GLY A 17 -0.90 0.58 27.06
N TRP A 18 -0.38 0.86 25.86
CA TRP A 18 -1.22 1.06 24.66
C TRP A 18 -1.84 -0.27 24.23
N ARG A 19 -3.16 -0.40 24.39
CA ARG A 19 -3.95 -1.55 23.98
C ARG A 19 -4.30 -1.44 22.49
N SER A 20 -3.73 -2.32 21.67
CA SER A 20 -4.22 -2.60 20.32
C SER A 20 -5.51 -3.38 20.42
N ALA A 21 -6.61 -2.81 19.93
CA ALA A 21 -7.90 -3.50 19.84
C ALA A 21 -8.10 -4.03 18.42
N SER A 22 -7.68 -5.27 18.14
CA SER A 22 -8.13 -5.99 16.96
C SER A 22 -9.56 -6.48 17.21
N ARG A 23 -10.52 -6.10 16.36
CA ARG A 23 -11.84 -6.75 16.38
C ARG A 23 -12.07 -7.48 15.07
N ARG A 24 -12.16 -8.80 15.17
CA ARG A 24 -12.60 -9.73 14.13
C ARG A 24 -14.12 -9.63 14.06
N TRP A 25 -14.67 -9.13 12.95
CA TRP A 25 -16.12 -9.12 12.72
C TRP A 25 -16.46 -9.88 11.46
N THR A 26 -17.45 -10.75 11.61
CA THR A 26 -18.19 -11.46 10.58
C THR A 26 -19.22 -10.55 9.91
N SER A 27 -19.48 -10.86 8.64
CA SER A 27 -20.12 -10.07 7.58
C SER A 27 -21.48 -9.45 7.86
N GLY A 28 -21.75 -8.33 7.20
CA GLY A 28 -23.07 -7.74 6.95
C GLY A 28 -22.99 -6.81 5.74
N ASP A 29 -23.77 -7.10 4.71
CA ASP A 29 -23.69 -6.55 3.35
C ASP A 29 -23.95 -5.04 3.22
N SER A 30 -23.25 -4.40 2.29
CA SER A 30 -23.80 -3.33 1.45
C SER A 30 -22.90 -3.10 0.22
N SER A 31 -23.46 -3.41 -0.96
CA SER A 31 -22.80 -3.33 -2.27
C SER A 31 -22.99 -1.96 -2.91
N THR A 32 -21.90 -1.30 -3.31
CA THR A 32 -21.93 -0.32 -4.42
C THR A 32 -20.99 -0.84 -5.52
N ALA A 33 -21.60 -1.27 -6.62
CA ALA A 33 -20.94 -1.89 -7.75
C ALA A 33 -20.12 -0.85 -8.53
N PHE A 34 -18.83 -1.11 -8.74
CA PHE A 34 -18.03 -0.48 -9.79
C PHE A 34 -18.13 -1.36 -11.02
N THR A 35 -18.72 -0.85 -12.10
CA THR A 35 -18.77 -1.54 -13.40
C THR A 35 -17.43 -1.39 -14.13
N ASP A 36 -16.82 -2.52 -14.45
CA ASP A 36 -15.65 -2.66 -15.31
C ASP A 36 -16.10 -3.18 -16.68
N GLU A 37 -15.79 -2.47 -17.76
CA GLU A 37 -16.11 -2.93 -19.11
C GLU A 37 -14.94 -3.76 -19.66
N THR A 38 -15.25 -5.03 -19.94
CA THR A 38 -14.33 -6.06 -20.43
C THR A 38 -14.32 -6.11 -21.95
N GLY A 39 -13.14 -6.27 -22.56
CA GLY A 39 -12.98 -6.62 -23.97
C GLY A 39 -11.61 -7.31 -24.17
N GLY A 40 -11.65 -8.59 -24.56
CA GLY A 40 -10.54 -9.53 -24.42
C GLY A 40 -9.42 -9.52 -25.47
N GLY A 41 -8.51 -10.47 -25.31
CA GLY A 41 -7.45 -10.81 -26.27
C GLY A 41 -6.26 -11.47 -25.60
N GLY A 42 -6.18 -12.81 -25.67
CA GLY A 42 -5.08 -13.59 -25.10
C GLY A 42 -3.75 -13.36 -25.84
N GLY A 43 -2.66 -13.29 -25.07
CA GLY A 43 -1.31 -13.32 -25.63
C GLY A 43 -0.20 -13.01 -24.61
N GLY A 44 0.66 -13.99 -24.34
CA GLY A 44 2.06 -13.75 -23.95
C GLY A 44 2.36 -13.63 -22.45
N TYR A 45 2.38 -14.75 -21.75
CA TYR A 45 3.13 -14.90 -20.49
C TYR A 45 4.63 -14.92 -20.85
N SER A 46 5.42 -13.90 -20.51
CA SER A 46 6.89 -14.07 -20.57
C SER A 46 7.72 -13.05 -19.81
N SER A 47 7.15 -11.98 -19.24
CA SER A 47 8.00 -10.86 -18.76
C SER A 47 8.03 -10.60 -17.26
N MET A 48 7.54 -11.53 -16.44
CA MET A 48 7.56 -11.39 -14.97
C MET A 48 8.41 -12.43 -14.24
N GLU A 49 8.77 -13.55 -14.89
CA GLU A 49 9.60 -14.60 -14.31
C GLU A 49 11.02 -14.10 -13.96
N GLY A 50 11.60 -13.23 -14.79
CA GLY A 50 12.96 -12.72 -14.59
C GLY A 50 13.14 -11.82 -13.36
N LEU A 51 12.11 -11.06 -12.98
CA LEU A 51 12.15 -10.22 -11.77
C LEU A 51 11.96 -11.05 -10.49
N TYR A 52 11.12 -12.11 -10.56
CA TYR A 52 10.95 -13.06 -9.45
C TYR A 52 12.22 -13.90 -9.24
N GLY A 53 12.87 -14.37 -10.32
CA GLY A 53 14.07 -15.21 -10.24
C GLY A 53 15.30 -14.52 -9.61
N ILE A 54 15.42 -13.19 -9.72
CA ILE A 54 16.54 -12.42 -9.13
C ILE A 54 16.41 -12.27 -7.61
N TYR A 55 15.19 -12.25 -7.07
CA TYR A 55 14.94 -12.09 -5.63
C TYR A 55 14.60 -13.41 -4.91
N SER A 56 14.24 -14.46 -5.64
CA SER A 56 13.93 -15.80 -5.10
C SER A 56 15.15 -16.74 -5.02
N GLY A 57 16.35 -16.18 -4.86
CA GLY A 57 17.57 -16.96 -4.69
C GLY A 57 17.60 -17.69 -3.35
N GLY A 58 17.14 -18.94 -3.32
CA GLY A 58 17.37 -19.92 -2.25
C GLY A 58 16.10 -20.38 -1.51
N ASP A 59 15.88 -21.69 -1.55
CA ASP A 59 14.88 -22.51 -0.85
C ASP A 59 13.39 -22.34 -1.22
N THR A 60 12.88 -23.37 -1.89
CA THR A 60 11.47 -23.66 -2.13
C THR A 60 10.76 -24.16 -0.86
N VAL A 61 10.88 -23.41 0.23
CA VAL A 61 9.83 -23.36 1.26
C VAL A 61 9.07 -22.08 0.95
N ALA A 62 7.80 -22.18 0.59
CA ALA A 62 6.94 -21.05 0.26
C ALA A 62 6.89 -20.04 1.43
N ARG A 63 7.88 -19.15 1.50
CA ARG A 63 7.91 -18.09 2.49
C ARG A 63 6.92 -17.05 2.03
N SER A 64 5.80 -16.95 2.74
CA SER A 64 4.84 -15.86 2.63
C SER A 64 5.59 -14.53 2.60
N LYS A 65 5.44 -13.77 1.52
CA LYS A 65 6.04 -12.44 1.43
C LYS A 65 5.07 -11.40 1.98
N ARG A 66 5.64 -10.31 2.50
CA ARG A 66 4.88 -9.12 2.88
C ARG A 66 4.96 -8.08 1.78
N VAL A 67 3.85 -7.83 1.12
CA VAL A 67 3.68 -6.76 0.13
C VAL A 67 3.06 -5.56 0.83
N MET A 68 3.70 -4.40 0.80
CA MET A 68 3.14 -3.16 1.34
C MET A 68 2.78 -2.20 0.23
N VAL A 69 1.57 -1.66 0.24
CA VAL A 69 1.10 -0.66 -0.74
C VAL A 69 0.80 0.65 -0.03
N VAL A 70 1.39 1.74 -0.52
CA VAL A 70 1.07 3.09 -0.02
C VAL A 70 -0.20 3.60 -0.69
N VAL A 71 -1.26 3.82 0.11
CA VAL A 71 -2.58 4.22 -0.37
C VAL A 71 -2.98 5.62 0.09
N ASP A 72 -3.73 6.31 -0.77
CA ASP A 72 -4.36 7.61 -0.53
C ASP A 72 -5.65 7.71 -1.38
N GLU A 73 -6.36 8.84 -1.34
CA GLU A 73 -7.62 9.00 -2.08
C GLU A 73 -7.42 9.06 -3.61
N THR A 74 -6.17 9.09 -4.10
CA THR A 74 -5.90 9.26 -5.53
C THR A 74 -6.17 7.98 -6.33
N SER A 75 -6.64 8.13 -7.57
CA SER A 75 -6.83 7.00 -8.49
C SER A 75 -5.55 6.20 -8.75
N ARG A 76 -4.39 6.88 -8.69
CA ARG A 76 -3.07 6.28 -8.89
C ARG A 76 -2.74 5.23 -7.84
N SER A 77 -3.03 5.50 -6.57
CA SER A 77 -2.75 4.55 -5.49
C SER A 77 -3.72 3.38 -5.53
N LYS A 78 -4.99 3.61 -5.89
CA LYS A 78 -5.99 2.56 -6.17
C LYS A 78 -5.53 1.62 -7.30
N HIS A 79 -5.02 2.17 -8.39
CA HIS A 79 -4.46 1.38 -9.50
C HIS A 79 -3.22 0.59 -9.10
N ALA A 80 -2.33 1.17 -8.31
CA ALA A 80 -1.15 0.48 -7.79
C ALA A 80 -1.53 -0.68 -6.86
N MET A 81 -2.54 -0.49 -6.01
CA MET A 81 -3.09 -1.54 -5.16
C MET A 81 -3.67 -2.68 -5.99
N MET A 82 -4.52 -2.39 -6.97
CA MET A 82 -5.12 -3.43 -7.81
C MET A 82 -4.06 -4.22 -8.59
N TRP A 83 -3.08 -3.51 -9.13
CA TRP A 83 -1.95 -4.13 -9.81
C TRP A 83 -1.16 -5.05 -8.88
N ALA A 84 -0.85 -4.61 -7.66
CA ALA A 84 -0.14 -5.40 -6.66
C ALA A 84 -0.94 -6.64 -6.22
N LEU A 85 -2.24 -6.51 -6.01
CA LEU A 85 -3.12 -7.64 -5.65
C LEU A 85 -3.16 -8.71 -6.76
N THR A 86 -3.08 -8.28 -8.01
CA THR A 86 -3.16 -9.18 -9.16
C THR A 86 -1.81 -9.88 -9.41
N HIS A 87 -0.70 -9.14 -9.31
CA HIS A 87 0.61 -9.60 -9.79
C HIS A 87 1.59 -9.97 -8.68
N LEU A 88 1.43 -9.43 -7.48
CA LEU A 88 2.42 -9.55 -6.41
C LEU A 88 1.97 -10.38 -5.22
N THR A 89 0.71 -10.78 -5.13
CA THR A 89 0.23 -11.59 -4.01
C THR A 89 -0.17 -12.97 -4.48
N SER A 90 0.02 -13.98 -3.63
CA SER A 90 -0.40 -15.36 -3.80
C SER A 90 -1.03 -15.87 -2.51
N THR A 91 -1.57 -17.08 -2.51
CA THR A 91 -2.10 -17.71 -1.29
C THR A 91 -1.06 -17.72 -0.17
N GLY A 92 -1.45 -17.22 1.00
CA GLY A 92 -0.59 -17.13 2.17
C GLY A 92 0.30 -15.89 2.22
N ASP A 93 0.30 -15.03 1.20
CA ASP A 93 0.97 -13.72 1.27
C ASP A 93 0.16 -12.72 2.09
N LEU A 94 0.87 -11.72 2.64
CA LEU A 94 0.28 -10.63 3.41
C LEU A 94 0.41 -9.31 2.66
N MET A 95 -0.72 -8.67 2.38
CA MET A 95 -0.82 -7.35 1.78
C MET A 95 -1.15 -6.28 2.84
N THR A 96 -0.19 -5.42 3.15
CA THR A 96 -0.36 -4.29 4.07
C THR A 96 -0.72 -3.01 3.28
N LEU A 97 -1.91 -2.47 3.49
CA LEU A 97 -2.34 -1.17 2.97
C LEU A 97 -1.94 -0.07 3.96
N LEU A 98 -0.92 0.72 3.61
CA LEU A 98 -0.41 1.82 4.43
C LEU A 98 -0.96 3.16 3.97
N HIS A 99 -1.77 3.81 4.80
CA HIS A 99 -2.16 5.21 4.63
C HIS A 99 -1.39 6.09 5.62
N VAL A 100 -0.63 7.05 5.10
CA VAL A 100 0.09 8.02 5.93
C VAL A 100 -0.65 9.34 5.93
N VAL A 101 -1.14 9.74 7.10
CA VAL A 101 -1.90 10.97 7.31
C VAL A 101 -0.93 12.08 7.74
N SER A 102 -1.08 13.26 7.14
CA SER A 102 -0.32 14.42 7.56
C SER A 102 -0.64 14.77 9.02
N PRO A 103 0.30 15.27 9.83
CA PRO A 103 0.00 15.73 11.19
C PRO A 103 -1.04 16.87 11.26
N HIS A 104 -1.36 17.49 10.12
CA HIS A 104 -2.34 18.58 10.00
C HIS A 104 -3.69 18.14 9.42
N ASP A 105 -3.82 16.88 8.99
CA ASP A 105 -5.04 16.36 8.37
C ASP A 105 -5.75 15.44 9.35
N GLU A 106 -7.09 15.52 9.36
CA GLU A 106 -7.93 14.58 10.09
C GLU A 106 -7.96 13.24 9.34
N ALA A 107 -7.55 12.17 10.04
CA ALA A 107 -7.51 10.84 9.47
C ALA A 107 -8.92 10.31 9.24
N SER A 108 -9.27 9.93 8.01
CA SER A 108 -10.45 9.11 7.73
C SER A 108 -10.03 7.63 7.63
N PRO A 109 -10.24 6.80 8.68
CA PRO A 109 -9.93 5.37 8.60
C PRO A 109 -10.79 4.61 7.57
N SER A 110 -11.84 5.25 7.04
CA SER A 110 -12.75 4.70 6.04
C SER A 110 -12.05 4.30 4.73
N LEU A 111 -10.97 4.99 4.33
CA LEU A 111 -10.26 4.70 3.09
C LEU A 111 -9.62 3.32 3.11
N VAL A 112 -8.76 3.04 4.09
CA VAL A 112 -8.04 1.75 4.17
C VAL A 112 -8.98 0.59 4.45
N GLN A 113 -10.09 0.85 5.16
CA GLN A 113 -11.13 -0.15 5.39
C GLN A 113 -11.83 -0.51 4.08
N SER A 114 -12.26 0.48 3.31
CA SER A 114 -12.94 0.26 2.03
C SER A 114 -12.02 -0.47 1.04
N LEU A 115 -10.77 -0.02 0.91
CA LEU A 115 -9.77 -0.66 0.05
C LEU A 115 -9.40 -2.07 0.53
N GLY A 116 -9.31 -2.27 1.84
CA GLY A 116 -9.05 -3.59 2.43
C GLY A 116 -10.18 -4.58 2.16
N SER A 117 -11.43 -4.15 2.28
CA SER A 117 -12.60 -4.96 1.91
C SER A 117 -12.62 -5.31 0.43
N LEU A 118 -12.26 -4.37 -0.45
CA LEU A 118 -12.13 -4.65 -1.89
C LEU A 118 -11.06 -5.70 -2.16
N CYS A 119 -9.90 -5.62 -1.51
CA CYS A 119 -8.84 -6.62 -1.69
C CYS A 119 -9.32 -8.03 -1.29
N LYS A 120 -10.01 -8.14 -0.14
CA LYS A 120 -10.57 -9.40 0.34
C LYS A 120 -11.67 -9.96 -0.56
N ALA A 121 -12.51 -9.08 -1.12
CA ALA A 121 -13.55 -9.48 -2.06
C ALA A 121 -12.96 -9.99 -3.38
N CYS A 122 -11.89 -9.37 -3.87
CA CYS A 122 -11.24 -9.77 -5.12
C CYS A 122 -10.35 -11.01 -4.97
N LYS A 123 -9.72 -11.21 -3.80
CA LYS A 123 -8.74 -12.29 -3.59
C LYS A 123 -8.72 -12.74 -2.13
N PRO A 124 -9.68 -13.60 -1.71
CA PRO A 124 -9.85 -13.98 -0.31
C PRO A 124 -8.71 -14.84 0.25
N GLU A 125 -7.85 -15.41 -0.61
CA GLU A 125 -6.70 -16.21 -0.20
C GLU A 125 -5.50 -15.38 0.30
N VAL A 126 -5.58 -14.05 0.13
CA VAL A 126 -4.54 -13.10 0.55
C VAL A 126 -4.95 -12.47 1.87
N ASP A 127 -4.05 -12.51 2.84
CA ASP A 127 -4.27 -11.79 4.09
C ASP A 127 -4.08 -10.30 3.85
N VAL A 128 -5.04 -9.49 4.28
CA VAL A 128 -5.02 -8.03 4.09
C VAL A 128 -5.02 -7.32 5.44
N GLU A 129 -4.00 -6.50 5.66
CA GLU A 129 -3.79 -5.67 6.84
C GLU A 129 -3.92 -4.19 6.46
N ALA A 130 -4.69 -3.41 7.24
CA ALA A 130 -4.85 -1.98 7.02
C ALA A 130 -4.13 -1.20 8.13
N LEU A 131 -3.25 -0.28 7.75
CA LEU A 131 -2.42 0.50 8.66
C LEU A 131 -2.55 1.99 8.36
N VAL A 132 -3.02 2.77 9.34
CA VAL A 132 -3.08 4.24 9.27
C VAL A 132 -2.07 4.79 10.26
N ILE A 133 -1.14 5.61 9.78
CA ILE A 133 -0.12 6.24 10.63
C ILE A 133 -0.07 7.73 10.34
N GLN A 134 -0.07 8.53 11.39
CA GLN A 134 0.18 9.96 11.28
C GLN A 134 1.68 10.24 11.27
N GLY A 135 2.16 11.06 10.32
CA GLY A 135 3.55 11.52 10.32
C GLY A 135 4.10 11.92 8.95
N PRO A 136 5.40 12.27 8.88
CA PRO A 136 6.05 12.64 7.62
C PRO A 136 6.06 11.47 6.62
N LYS A 137 5.41 11.65 5.47
CA LYS A 137 5.12 10.57 4.49
C LYS A 137 6.32 9.67 4.17
N LEU A 138 7.46 10.23 3.79
CA LEU A 138 8.66 9.45 3.44
C LEU A 138 9.21 8.66 4.64
N ALA A 139 9.45 9.33 5.77
CA ALA A 139 10.05 8.73 6.94
C ALA A 139 9.17 7.60 7.50
N THR A 140 7.86 7.82 7.54
CA THR A 140 6.89 6.81 7.96
C THR A 140 6.91 5.59 7.04
N VAL A 141 6.91 5.78 5.71
CA VAL A 141 6.96 4.66 4.76
C VAL A 141 8.24 3.83 4.96
N LEU A 142 9.41 4.45 4.99
CA LEU A 142 10.68 3.74 5.17
C LEU A 142 10.77 3.04 6.54
N SER A 143 10.26 3.70 7.59
CA SER A 143 10.17 3.10 8.93
C SER A 143 9.28 1.86 8.95
N GLN A 144 8.12 1.88 8.28
CA GLN A 144 7.24 0.72 8.19
C GLN A 144 7.82 -0.40 7.33
N VAL A 145 8.53 -0.07 6.24
CA VAL A 145 9.26 -1.07 5.44
C VAL A 145 10.19 -1.88 6.34
N LYS A 146 11.00 -1.18 7.15
CA LYS A 146 11.96 -1.81 8.05
C LYS A 146 11.29 -2.55 9.21
N LYS A 147 10.29 -1.92 9.84
CA LYS A 147 9.60 -2.46 11.02
C LYS A 147 8.81 -3.74 10.71
N LEU A 148 8.16 -3.79 9.55
CA LEU A 148 7.33 -4.91 9.15
C LEU A 148 8.08 -5.94 8.31
N GLU A 149 9.38 -5.73 8.05
CA GLU A 149 10.20 -6.56 7.17
C GLU A 149 9.54 -6.76 5.79
N VAL A 150 9.10 -5.65 5.20
CA VAL A 150 8.42 -5.65 3.89
C VAL A 150 9.36 -6.20 2.84
N SER A 151 8.88 -7.18 2.07
CA SER A 151 9.64 -7.77 0.96
C SER A 151 9.49 -6.96 -0.32
N VAL A 152 8.27 -6.44 -0.57
CA VAL A 152 7.97 -5.61 -1.75
C VAL A 152 7.15 -4.38 -1.35
N LEU A 153 7.64 -3.18 -1.66
CA LEU A 153 6.95 -1.91 -1.50
C LEU A 153 6.37 -1.45 -2.85
N VAL A 154 5.10 -1.07 -2.87
CA VAL A 154 4.41 -0.58 -4.07
C VAL A 154 3.86 0.83 -3.84
N LEU A 155 4.11 1.72 -4.80
CA LEU A 155 3.64 3.10 -4.77
C LEU A 155 2.95 3.48 -6.08
N GLY A 156 1.85 4.22 -6.01
CA GLY A 156 1.27 4.86 -7.19
C GLY A 156 2.21 5.94 -7.72
N GLN A 157 2.45 5.98 -9.03
CA GLN A 157 3.28 6.97 -9.70
C GLN A 157 2.41 7.90 -10.57
N LYS A 158 2.75 9.19 -10.60
CA LYS A 158 2.11 10.18 -11.47
C LYS A 158 2.75 10.14 -12.87
N LYS A 159 1.98 10.42 -13.92
CA LYS A 159 2.51 10.67 -15.26
C LYS A 159 3.32 11.98 -15.21
N SER A 160 4.63 11.88 -15.43
CA SER A 160 5.47 13.06 -15.59
C SER A 160 5.15 13.70 -16.93
N ALA A 161 4.67 14.94 -16.91
CA ALA A 161 4.49 15.74 -18.12
C ALA A 161 5.82 16.51 -18.35
N PRO A 162 6.60 16.18 -19.39
CA PRO A 162 7.93 16.76 -19.60
C PRO A 162 7.89 18.30 -19.73
N PHE A 163 6.79 18.84 -20.26
CA PHE A 163 6.60 20.28 -20.42
C PHE A 163 6.40 21.05 -19.10
N ILE A 164 5.91 20.41 -18.03
CA ILE A 164 5.67 21.08 -16.74
C ILE A 164 6.80 20.79 -15.74
N SER A 165 7.42 19.60 -15.85
CA SER A 165 8.55 19.20 -14.99
C SER A 165 9.76 20.14 -15.10
N CYS A 166 10.01 20.73 -16.28
CA CYS A 166 11.13 21.66 -16.48
C CYS A 166 10.89 23.04 -15.84
N LEU A 167 9.63 23.42 -15.62
CA LEU A 167 9.25 24.74 -15.09
C LEU A 167 9.01 24.73 -13.57
N CYS A 168 8.45 23.64 -13.03
CA CYS A 168 8.02 23.57 -11.63
C CYS A 168 8.71 22.47 -10.81
N GLY A 169 9.71 21.80 -11.39
CA GLY A 169 10.39 20.68 -10.75
C GLY A 169 9.52 19.43 -10.60
N PRO A 170 10.06 18.36 -9.98
CA PRO A 170 9.31 17.13 -9.75
C PRO A 170 8.19 17.36 -8.73
N SER A 171 7.05 16.71 -8.95
CA SER A 171 5.97 16.77 -7.95
C SER A 171 6.37 16.07 -6.66
N ARG A 172 5.81 16.49 -5.51
CA ARG A 172 6.02 15.86 -4.19
C ARG A 172 5.82 14.34 -4.22
N SER A 173 4.88 13.86 -5.06
CA SER A 173 4.63 12.43 -5.19
C SER A 173 5.66 11.70 -6.04
N GLU A 174 6.21 12.32 -7.08
CA GLU A 174 7.31 11.74 -7.86
C GLU A 174 8.60 11.70 -7.05
N GLU A 175 8.88 12.77 -6.30
CA GLU A 175 10.01 12.80 -5.38
C GLU A 175 9.89 11.71 -4.30
N LEU A 176 8.70 11.52 -3.73
CA LEU A 176 8.45 10.44 -2.78
C LEU A 176 8.75 9.06 -3.40
N VAL A 177 8.20 8.76 -4.57
CA VAL A 177 8.42 7.47 -5.24
C VAL A 177 9.90 7.25 -5.51
N ASN A 178 10.60 8.26 -6.05
CA ASN A 178 12.03 8.17 -6.32
C ASN A 178 12.86 7.98 -5.03
N ARG A 179 12.53 8.69 -3.95
CA ARG A 179 13.22 8.53 -2.66
C ARG A 179 12.97 7.15 -2.05
N CYS A 180 11.76 6.60 -2.18
CA CYS A 180 11.48 5.22 -1.76
C CYS A 180 12.25 4.20 -2.60
N ILE A 181 12.25 4.32 -3.94
CA ILE A 181 12.97 3.41 -4.83
C ILE A 181 14.47 3.32 -4.51
N ASN A 182 15.07 4.45 -4.12
CA ASN A 182 16.51 4.51 -3.83
C ASN A 182 16.85 4.27 -2.36
N GLY A 183 15.90 4.45 -1.43
CA GLY A 183 16.16 4.46 0.01
C GLY A 183 15.47 3.36 0.83
N ALA A 184 14.57 2.57 0.24
CA ALA A 184 13.96 1.44 0.94
C ALA A 184 14.85 0.20 0.87
N ASP A 185 14.94 -0.52 1.99
CA ASP A 185 15.71 -1.77 2.13
C ASP A 185 15.00 -3.00 1.52
N CYS A 186 14.11 -2.79 0.54
CA CYS A 186 13.30 -3.83 -0.10
C CYS A 186 13.08 -3.55 -1.59
N LEU A 187 12.56 -4.54 -2.34
CA LEU A 187 12.15 -4.31 -3.73
C LEU A 187 11.05 -3.25 -3.75
N THR A 188 11.32 -2.12 -4.41
CA THR A 188 10.37 -1.01 -4.47
C THR A 188 9.93 -0.76 -5.91
N ILE A 189 8.61 -0.66 -6.09
CA ILE A 189 7.95 -0.62 -7.39
C ILE A 189 7.01 0.60 -7.44
N GLY A 190 7.31 1.55 -8.33
CA GLY A 190 6.41 2.62 -8.73
C GLY A 190 5.51 2.15 -9.87
N VAL A 191 4.18 2.27 -9.72
CA VAL A 191 3.19 1.75 -10.66
C VAL A 191 2.34 2.87 -11.21
N ARG A 192 2.16 2.93 -12.54
CA ARG A 192 1.22 3.86 -13.20
C ARG A 192 0.36 3.12 -14.22
N LYS A 193 -0.95 3.37 -14.22
CA LYS A 193 -1.84 2.92 -15.30
C LYS A 193 -1.58 3.74 -16.56
N GLN A 194 -1.51 3.09 -17.71
CA GLN A 194 -1.42 3.77 -19.00
C GLN A 194 -2.83 4.14 -19.49
N SER A 195 -2.97 5.35 -20.04
CA SER A 195 -4.27 5.92 -20.45
C SER A 195 -4.37 6.20 -21.95
N ASN A 196 -3.37 5.85 -22.75
CA ASN A 196 -3.25 6.25 -24.16
C ASN A 196 -3.80 5.18 -25.13
N GLY A 197 -4.90 4.51 -24.78
CA GLY A 197 -5.59 3.55 -25.67
C GLY A 197 -5.07 2.10 -25.64
N VAL A 198 -4.03 1.79 -24.85
CA VAL A 198 -3.64 0.41 -24.56
C VAL A 198 -3.77 0.15 -23.06
N SER A 199 -4.46 -0.95 -22.70
CA SER A 199 -4.62 -1.39 -21.32
C SER A 199 -3.28 -1.92 -20.80
N GLY A 200 -2.78 -1.35 -19.71
CA GLY A 200 -1.49 -1.75 -19.16
C GLY A 200 -0.97 -0.84 -18.06
N TYR A 201 0.14 -1.27 -17.47
CA TYR A 201 0.82 -0.61 -16.37
C TYR A 201 2.27 -0.35 -16.74
N LEU A 202 2.78 0.80 -16.33
CA LEU A 202 4.19 1.15 -16.43
C LEU A 202 4.79 1.11 -15.03
N ILE A 203 5.95 0.46 -14.96
CA ILE A 203 6.63 0.12 -13.72
C ILE A 203 7.98 0.81 -13.67
N ASN A 204 8.32 1.27 -12.47
CA ASN A 204 9.60 1.85 -12.14
C ASN A 204 10.18 1.14 -10.92
N THR A 205 11.42 0.70 -11.01
CA THR A 205 12.18 0.07 -9.93
C THR A 205 13.55 0.72 -9.82
N ARG A 206 14.38 0.25 -8.88
CA ARG A 206 15.75 0.74 -8.73
C ARG A 206 16.60 0.51 -9.97
N TRP A 207 16.38 -0.63 -10.65
CA TRP A 207 17.23 -1.10 -11.74
C TRP A 207 16.61 -0.91 -13.13
N GLN A 208 15.28 -0.76 -13.21
CA GLN A 208 14.55 -0.62 -14.46
C GLN A 208 13.53 0.51 -14.37
N LYS A 209 13.52 1.39 -15.37
CA LYS A 209 12.58 2.51 -15.45
C LYS A 209 11.65 2.34 -16.64
N ASN A 210 10.36 2.65 -16.44
CA ASN A 210 9.32 2.63 -17.47
C ASN A 210 9.16 1.27 -18.16
N PHE A 211 9.32 0.18 -17.42
CA PHE A 211 9.03 -1.14 -17.96
C PHE A 211 7.52 -1.33 -18.11
N TRP A 212 7.05 -1.82 -19.26
CA TRP A 212 5.63 -1.90 -19.59
C TRP A 212 5.10 -3.31 -19.38
N LEU A 213 4.03 -3.43 -18.59
CA LEU A 213 3.26 -4.65 -18.42
C LEU A 213 1.89 -4.47 -19.08
N LEU A 214 1.53 -5.41 -19.94
CA LEU A 214 0.17 -5.55 -20.42
C LEU A 214 -0.71 -5.98 -19.23
N ALA A 215 -1.93 -5.44 -19.19
CA ALA A 215 -2.92 -5.75 -18.16
C ALA A 215 -3.60 -7.09 -18.42
#